data_AF-Q69B92-F1
#
_entry.id   AF-Q69B92-F1
#
_cell.length_a   1.000
_cell.length_b   1.000
_cell.length_c   1.000
_cell.angle_alpha   90.00
_cell.angle_beta   90.00
_cell.angle_gamma   90.00
#
_symmetry.space_group_name_H-M   'P 1'
#
loop_
_entity.id
_entity.type
_entity.pdbx_description
1 polymer ?
#
loop_
_entity_poly.entity_id
_entity_poly.type
_entity_poly.pdbx_seq_one_letter_code
_entity_poly.pdbx_strand_id
1 'polypeptide(L)'
;MKKILFPFCVFGVINSVNALDLQLLSGDTRTSCEVILCLASPVKPPECASSLAKYFSIHFKKPWKTIQARKEFLNLCPIDTTNDPEMYKYKNDILVNLDGECSTTALNQRIEKSKQPLKVEKICTGGGHNGSRECVEIKNLWI
;
A
#
# COMPACT_ATOMS: atom_id res chain seq x y z
N MET A 1 60.59 23.25 -27.80
CA MET A 1 59.96 22.73 -26.58
C MET A 1 58.70 23.53 -26.29
N LYS A 2 57.52 23.02 -26.66
CA LYS A 2 56.25 23.75 -26.62
C LYS A 2 55.44 23.24 -25.41
N LYS A 3 55.32 24.08 -24.38
CA LYS A 3 54.62 23.74 -23.13
C LYS A 3 53.11 23.84 -23.39
N ILE A 4 52.43 22.70 -23.41
CA ILE A 4 50.98 22.61 -23.53
C ILE A 4 50.41 22.85 -22.14
N LEU A 5 49.84 24.04 -21.92
CA LEU A 5 49.08 24.37 -20.73
C LEU A 5 47.66 23.82 -20.93
N PHE A 6 47.37 22.68 -20.31
CA PHE A 6 46.03 22.07 -20.31
C PHE A 6 45.19 22.77 -19.23
N PRO A 7 44.05 23.39 -19.55
CA PRO A 7 43.21 24.01 -18.54
C PRO A 7 42.52 22.89 -17.75
N PHE A 8 42.75 22.85 -16.43
CA PHE A 8 41.94 22.06 -15.52
C PHE A 8 40.53 22.66 -15.52
N CYS A 9 39.63 22.08 -16.33
CA CYS A 9 38.20 22.30 -16.17
C CYS A 9 37.78 21.75 -14.81
N VAL A 10 37.64 22.64 -13.83
CA VAL A 10 36.90 22.35 -12.60
C VAL A 10 35.45 22.13 -13.02
N PHE A 11 35.05 20.87 -13.21
CA PHE A 11 33.65 20.49 -13.29
C PHE A 11 33.04 20.73 -11.91
N GLY A 12 32.54 21.94 -11.68
CA GLY A 12 31.64 22.22 -10.59
C GLY A 12 30.35 21.44 -10.82
N VAL A 13 30.16 20.35 -10.08
CA VAL A 13 28.86 19.70 -9.94
C VAL A 13 27.93 20.64 -9.19
N ILE A 14 27.19 21.45 -9.93
CA ILE A 14 26.01 22.15 -9.43
C ILE A 14 24.90 21.11 -9.22
N ASN A 15 24.87 20.50 -8.03
CA ASN A 15 23.68 19.79 -7.59
C ASN A 15 22.60 20.84 -7.32
N SER A 16 21.65 20.98 -8.23
CA SER A 16 20.38 21.67 -7.98
C SER A 16 19.56 20.81 -7.02
N VAL A 17 19.90 20.90 -5.73
CA VAL A 17 19.04 20.40 -4.66
C VAL A 17 17.91 21.40 -4.56
N ASN A 18 16.73 21.05 -5.09
CA ASN A 18 15.50 21.73 -4.71
C ASN A 18 15.46 21.67 -3.18
N ALA A 19 15.65 22.81 -2.53
CA ALA A 19 15.64 22.89 -1.08
C ALA A 19 14.25 22.41 -0.63
N LEU A 20 14.17 21.16 -0.15
CA LEU A 20 13.04 20.76 0.68
C LEU A 20 13.03 21.77 1.82
N ASP A 21 12.01 22.61 1.84
CA ASP A 21 11.77 23.53 2.94
C ASP A 21 11.70 22.68 4.22
N LEU A 22 12.76 22.70 5.02
CA LEU A 22 12.87 21.86 6.23
C LEU A 22 11.81 22.22 7.27
N GLN A 23 11.18 23.40 7.15
CA GLN A 23 10.03 23.78 7.97
C GLN A 23 8.77 22.97 7.62
N LEU A 24 8.67 22.48 6.38
CA LEU A 24 7.56 21.66 5.89
C LEU A 24 7.51 20.28 6.55
N LEU A 25 8.65 19.76 7.02
CA LEU A 25 8.75 18.45 7.65
C LEU A 25 8.65 18.54 9.19
N SER A 26 7.67 19.28 9.70
CA SER A 26 7.34 19.28 11.12
C SER A 26 6.00 18.62 11.41
N GLY A 27 5.86 18.03 12.61
CA GLY A 27 4.62 17.43 13.09
C GLY A 27 4.06 16.35 12.16
N ASP A 28 2.74 16.40 11.93
CA ASP A 28 2.03 15.40 11.14
C ASP A 28 2.38 15.43 9.65
N THR A 29 2.81 16.57 9.13
CA THR A 29 3.30 16.69 7.75
C THR A 29 4.54 15.84 7.53
N ARG A 30 5.49 15.88 8.47
CA ARG A 30 6.67 15.02 8.45
C ARG A 30 6.27 13.56 8.40
N THR A 31 5.42 13.14 9.32
CA THR A 31 5.00 11.75 9.43
C THR A 31 4.24 11.31 8.19
N SER A 32 3.42 12.17 7.59
CA SER A 32 2.74 11.87 6.33
C SER A 32 3.72 11.61 5.19
N CYS A 33 4.77 12.43 5.04
CA CYS A 33 5.77 12.22 4.00
C CYS A 33 6.61 10.96 4.25
N GLU A 34 6.98 10.71 5.50
CA GLU A 34 7.66 9.46 5.90
C GLU A 34 6.79 8.23 5.59
N VAL A 35 5.48 8.29 5.85
CA VAL A 35 4.55 7.20 5.50
C VAL A 35 4.55 6.92 4.00
N ILE A 36 4.47 7.96 3.15
CA ILE A 36 4.49 7.77 1.69
C ILE A 36 5.78 7.09 1.26
N LEU A 37 6.93 7.57 1.76
CA LEU A 37 8.24 7.00 1.43
C LEU A 37 8.35 5.54 1.90
N CYS A 38 7.91 5.26 3.14
CA CYS A 38 7.92 3.92 3.71
C CYS A 38 6.98 2.96 2.96
N LEU A 39 5.81 3.42 2.51
CA LEU A 39 4.86 2.60 1.75
C LEU A 39 5.34 2.32 0.32
N ALA A 40 6.08 3.25 -0.29
CA ALA A 40 6.69 3.06 -1.60
C ALA A 40 7.89 2.11 -1.59
N SER A 41 8.56 1.95 -0.44
CA SER A 41 9.71 1.07 -0.29
C SER A 41 9.31 -0.41 -0.19
N PRO A 42 9.97 -1.32 -0.93
CA PRO A 42 9.76 -2.76 -0.79
C PRO A 42 10.31 -3.30 0.54
N VAL A 43 11.30 -2.62 1.12
CA VAL A 43 11.89 -2.97 2.43
C VAL A 43 11.39 -1.97 3.46
N LYS A 44 10.97 -2.49 4.61
CA LYS A 44 10.40 -1.71 5.72
C LYS A 44 11.41 -1.69 6.88
N PRO A 45 12.35 -0.75 6.88
CA PRO A 45 13.36 -0.68 7.93
C PRO A 45 12.74 -0.18 9.25
N PRO A 46 13.40 -0.38 10.41
CA PRO A 46 12.81 -0.11 11.73
C PRO A 46 12.33 1.33 11.92
N GLU A 47 12.96 2.31 11.27
CA GLU A 47 12.54 3.72 11.30
C GLU A 47 11.13 3.95 10.73
N CYS A 48 10.65 3.07 9.84
CA CYS A 48 9.31 3.16 9.30
C CYS A 48 8.22 2.70 10.28
N ALA A 49 8.58 1.98 11.36
CA ALA A 49 7.61 1.34 12.23
C ALA A 49 6.65 2.34 12.88
N SER A 50 7.17 3.47 13.39
CA SER A 50 6.35 4.49 14.05
C SER A 50 5.38 5.17 13.08
N SER A 51 5.90 5.63 11.93
CA SER A 51 5.12 6.37 10.94
C SER A 51 4.04 5.47 10.32
N LEU A 52 4.36 4.21 10.01
CA LEU A 52 3.39 3.24 9.52
C LEU A 52 2.36 2.82 10.57
N ALA A 53 2.76 2.67 11.84
CA ALA A 53 1.81 2.39 12.92
C ALA A 53 0.77 3.51 13.02
N LYS A 54 1.19 4.78 12.89
CA LYS A 54 0.26 5.92 12.82
C LYS A 54 -0.67 5.81 11.63
N TYR A 55 -0.16 5.51 10.43
CA TYR A 55 -0.99 5.36 9.23
C TYR A 55 -2.05 4.24 9.38
N PHE A 56 -1.64 3.06 9.83
CA PHE A 56 -2.55 1.92 9.98
C PHE A 56 -3.49 2.06 11.19
N SER A 57 -3.17 2.91 12.17
CA SER A 57 -4.08 3.29 13.25
C SER A 57 -5.29 4.12 12.77
N ILE A 58 -5.17 4.76 11.59
CA ILE A 58 -6.30 5.44 10.94
C ILE A 58 -7.23 4.37 10.38
N HIS A 59 -8.19 3.97 11.20
CA HIS A 59 -9.20 2.98 10.86
C HIS A 59 -10.53 3.33 11.55
N PHE A 60 -11.58 3.38 10.75
CA PHE A 60 -12.95 3.59 11.20
C PHE A 60 -13.81 2.37 10.88
N LYS A 61 -14.93 2.23 11.59
CA LYS A 61 -15.94 1.18 11.35
C LYS A 61 -16.46 1.15 9.90
N LYS A 62 -16.45 2.31 9.22
CA LYS A 62 -16.95 2.49 7.86
C LYS A 62 -15.76 2.63 6.90
N PRO A 63 -15.56 1.72 5.93
CA PRO A 63 -14.37 1.73 5.05
C PRO A 63 -14.16 3.04 4.31
N TRP A 64 -15.24 3.66 3.81
CA TRP A 64 -15.17 4.94 3.12
C TRP A 64 -14.68 6.08 4.02
N LYS A 65 -15.00 6.04 5.33
CA LYS A 65 -14.46 7.01 6.30
C LYS A 65 -12.97 6.79 6.53
N THR A 66 -12.51 5.54 6.56
CA THR A 66 -11.09 5.19 6.63
C THR A 66 -10.32 5.71 5.42
N ILE A 67 -10.83 5.47 4.21
CA ILE A 67 -10.22 5.94 2.96
C ILE A 67 -10.14 7.47 2.96
N GLN A 68 -11.23 8.15 3.33
CA GLN A 68 -11.26 9.61 3.41
C GLN A 68 -10.22 10.15 4.41
N ALA A 69 -10.20 9.64 5.64
CA ALA A 69 -9.26 10.10 6.66
C ALA A 69 -7.81 9.82 6.30
N ARG A 70 -7.53 8.68 5.67
CA ARG A 70 -6.19 8.38 5.14
C ARG A 70 -5.81 9.32 4.00
N LYS A 71 -6.74 9.66 3.12
CA LYS A 71 -6.52 10.65 2.06
C LYS A 71 -6.20 12.03 2.65
N GLU A 72 -6.95 12.47 3.65
CA GLU A 72 -6.71 13.72 4.37
C GLU A 72 -5.34 13.72 5.05
N PHE A 73 -4.98 12.64 5.75
CA PHE A 73 -3.66 12.48 6.36
C PHE A 73 -2.52 12.50 5.34
N LEU A 74 -2.61 11.73 4.25
CA LEU A 74 -1.58 11.68 3.20
C LEU A 74 -1.45 13.01 2.44
N ASN A 75 -2.51 13.82 2.39
CA ASN A 75 -2.48 15.16 1.79
C ASN A 75 -1.77 16.21 2.65
N LEU A 76 -1.44 15.90 3.90
CA LEU A 76 -0.52 16.73 4.67
C LEU A 76 0.85 16.80 3.98
N CYS A 77 1.30 15.69 3.38
CA CYS A 77 2.51 15.71 2.56
C CYS A 77 2.24 16.41 1.20
N PRO A 78 2.90 17.56 0.95
CA PRO A 78 2.75 18.27 -0.30
C PRO A 78 3.46 17.52 -1.42
N ILE A 79 2.80 17.45 -2.56
CA ILE A 79 3.34 16.87 -3.80
C ILE A 79 3.05 17.84 -4.93
N ASP A 80 3.94 17.89 -5.91
CA ASP A 80 3.71 18.70 -7.10
C ASP A 80 2.65 18.03 -7.99
N THR A 81 1.41 18.53 -7.91
CA THR A 81 0.30 17.99 -8.70
C THR A 81 0.35 18.35 -10.18
N THR A 82 1.16 19.35 -10.54
CA THR A 82 1.26 19.86 -11.90
C THR A 82 2.31 19.07 -12.69
N ASN A 83 3.44 18.77 -12.06
CA ASN A 83 4.52 18.05 -12.71
C ASN A 83 4.47 16.53 -12.46
N ASP A 84 3.82 16.06 -11.38
CA ASP A 84 3.76 14.63 -11.01
C ASP A 84 2.32 14.12 -10.76
N PRO A 85 1.45 14.11 -11.79
CA PRO A 85 0.07 13.63 -11.65
C PRO A 85 -0.04 12.15 -11.25
N GLU A 86 0.95 11.33 -11.64
CA GLU A 86 1.01 9.92 -11.25
C GLU A 86 1.25 9.75 -9.75
N MET A 87 2.12 10.57 -9.16
CA MET A 87 2.36 10.57 -7.70
C MET A 87 1.08 10.99 -6.96
N TYR A 88 0.35 11.96 -7.50
CA TYR A 88 -0.94 12.37 -6.94
C TYR A 88 -1.96 11.23 -6.93
N LYS A 89 -2.08 10.48 -8.04
CA LYS A 89 -2.95 9.32 -8.14
C LYS A 89 -2.51 8.19 -7.20
N TYR A 90 -1.22 7.87 -7.19
CA TYR A 90 -0.65 6.85 -6.30
C TYR A 90 -0.98 7.17 -4.83
N LYS A 91 -0.73 8.41 -4.40
CA LYS A 91 -1.02 8.86 -3.04
C LYS A 91 -2.51 8.82 -2.70
N ASN A 92 -3.37 9.36 -3.56
CA ASN A 92 -4.77 9.62 -3.24
C ASN A 92 -5.72 8.48 -3.56
N ASP A 93 -5.34 7.57 -4.47
CA ASP A 93 -6.24 6.53 -4.97
C ASP A 93 -5.69 5.12 -4.68
N ILE A 94 -4.38 4.95 -4.54
CA ILE A 94 -3.76 3.64 -4.26
C ILE A 94 -3.44 3.49 -2.78
N LEU A 95 -2.60 4.37 -2.22
CA LEU A 95 -2.11 4.23 -0.85
C LEU A 95 -3.24 4.18 0.18
N VAL A 96 -4.27 5.02 0.01
CA VAL A 96 -5.43 5.14 0.92
C VAL A 96 -6.17 3.81 1.17
N ASN A 97 -6.08 2.89 0.21
CA ASN A 97 -6.75 1.59 0.24
C ASN A 97 -5.89 0.48 0.88
N LEU A 98 -4.61 0.74 1.17
CA LEU A 98 -3.72 -0.26 1.76
C LEU A 98 -4.17 -0.59 3.18
N ASP A 99 -4.45 -1.86 3.43
CA ASP A 99 -5.00 -2.35 4.70
C ASP A 99 -4.05 -3.30 5.45
N GLY A 100 -2.79 -3.40 5.01
CA GLY A 100 -1.75 -4.12 5.73
C GLY A 100 -0.47 -4.34 4.91
N GLU A 101 0.36 -5.22 5.43
CA GLU A 101 1.60 -5.66 4.80
C GLU A 101 1.36 -6.63 3.64
N CYS A 102 2.20 -6.54 2.60
CA CYS A 102 2.22 -7.47 1.47
C CYS A 102 3.14 -8.66 1.78
N SER A 103 2.83 -9.41 2.86
CA SER A 103 3.54 -10.64 3.21
C SER A 103 2.75 -11.87 2.76
N THR A 104 3.42 -12.94 2.35
CA THR A 104 2.75 -14.20 1.96
C THR A 104 1.87 -14.74 3.09
N THR A 105 2.33 -14.59 4.35
CA THR A 105 1.54 -14.95 5.54
C THR A 105 0.26 -14.12 5.63
N ALA A 106 0.33 -12.78 5.53
CA ALA A 106 -0.85 -11.91 5.61
C ALA A 106 -1.81 -12.12 4.43
N LEU A 107 -1.29 -12.37 3.22
CA LEU A 107 -2.08 -12.68 2.03
C LEU A 107 -2.81 -14.03 2.17
N ASN A 108 -2.10 -15.07 2.63
CA ASN A 108 -2.69 -16.38 2.84
C ASN A 108 -3.80 -16.33 3.89
N GLN A 109 -3.61 -15.60 4.99
CA GLN A 109 -4.65 -15.41 6.02
C GLN A 109 -5.93 -14.76 5.51
N ARG A 110 -5.85 -13.89 4.49
CA ARG A 110 -7.04 -13.29 3.86
C ARG A 110 -7.81 -14.33 3.05
N ILE A 111 -7.09 -15.18 2.30
CA ILE A 111 -7.69 -16.32 1.60
C ILE A 111 -8.38 -17.25 2.61
N GLU A 112 -7.74 -17.51 3.76
CA GLU A 112 -8.31 -18.35 4.81
C GLU A 112 -9.58 -17.77 5.44
N LYS A 113 -9.64 -16.46 5.67
CA LYS A 113 -10.87 -15.78 6.11
C LYS A 113 -11.99 -15.86 5.05
N SER A 114 -11.62 -15.89 3.77
CA SER A 114 -12.54 -16.15 2.66
C SER A 114 -12.78 -17.64 2.39
N LYS A 115 -12.18 -18.60 3.13
CA LYS A 115 -12.52 -20.04 3.08
C LYS A 115 -13.90 -20.34 3.70
N GLN A 116 -14.75 -19.33 3.91
CA GLN A 116 -16.18 -19.60 3.89
C GLN A 116 -16.52 -20.05 2.47
N PRO A 117 -17.11 -21.25 2.27
CA PRO A 117 -17.41 -21.73 0.93
C PRO A 117 -18.25 -20.67 0.20
N LEU A 118 -17.72 -20.13 -0.89
CA LEU A 118 -18.41 -19.16 -1.76
C LEU A 118 -19.77 -19.70 -2.22
N LYS A 119 -19.89 -21.03 -2.31
CA LYS A 119 -21.13 -21.75 -2.54
C LYS A 119 -21.08 -23.10 -1.81
N VAL A 120 -22.09 -23.37 -0.99
CA VAL A 120 -22.37 -24.72 -0.46
C VAL A 120 -23.46 -25.32 -1.35
N GLU A 121 -23.15 -26.43 -2.01
CA GLU A 121 -24.11 -27.13 -2.86
C GLU A 121 -24.46 -28.47 -2.22
N LYS A 122 -25.73 -28.67 -1.93
CA LYS A 122 -26.24 -29.92 -1.37
C LYS A 122 -26.69 -30.82 -2.51
N ILE A 123 -25.91 -31.86 -2.77
CA ILE A 123 -26.24 -32.84 -3.81
C ILE A 123 -26.88 -34.04 -3.12
N CYS A 124 -28.10 -34.39 -3.55
CA CYS A 124 -28.77 -35.60 -3.10
C CYS A 124 -28.83 -36.58 -4.26
N THR A 125 -28.18 -37.73 -4.09
CA THR A 125 -28.26 -38.84 -5.05
C THR A 125 -29.36 -39.80 -4.59
N GLY A 126 -30.34 -40.03 -5.45
CA GLY A 126 -31.37 -41.05 -5.27
C GLY A 126 -31.08 -42.21 -6.21
N GLY A 127 -30.72 -43.37 -5.66
CA GLY A 127 -30.41 -44.56 -6.47
C GLY A 127 -30.58 -45.84 -5.68
N GLY A 128 -31.75 -46.47 -5.82
CA GLY A 128 -31.99 -47.83 -5.31
C GLY A 128 -33.45 -48.12 -4.96
N HIS A 129 -33.85 -49.37 -5.16
CA HIS A 129 -35.20 -49.95 -5.09
C HIS A 129 -35.96 -49.76 -3.75
N ASN A 130 -35.36 -49.06 -2.76
CA ASN A 130 -35.92 -48.79 -1.43
C ASN A 130 -35.93 -47.29 -1.01
N GLY A 131 -35.69 -46.35 -1.94
CA GLY A 131 -36.04 -44.94 -1.73
C GLY A 131 -35.20 -44.14 -0.72
N SER A 132 -34.07 -44.64 -0.22
CA SER A 132 -33.15 -43.83 0.58
C SER A 132 -32.49 -42.76 -0.29
N ARG A 133 -32.59 -41.50 0.16
CA ARG A 133 -31.89 -40.35 -0.44
C ARG A 133 -30.67 -40.05 0.42
N GLU A 134 -29.48 -40.18 -0.16
CA GLU A 134 -28.24 -39.76 0.50
C GLU A 134 -27.88 -38.36 0.00
N CYS A 135 -27.74 -37.41 0.92
CA CYS A 135 -27.42 -36.03 0.61
C CYS A 135 -26.05 -35.66 1.18
N VAL A 136 -25.16 -35.14 0.34
CA VAL A 136 -23.82 -34.68 0.71
C VAL A 136 -23.72 -33.19 0.44
N GLU A 137 -23.15 -32.44 1.39
CA GLU A 137 -22.79 -31.04 1.20
C GLU A 137 -21.40 -30.94 0.59
N ILE A 138 -21.32 -30.41 -0.62
CA ILE A 138 -20.05 -30.14 -1.29
C ILE A 138 -19.72 -28.67 -1.10
N LYS A 139 -18.57 -28.42 -0.46
CA LYS A 139 -18.00 -27.08 -0.27
C LYS A 139 -17.10 -26.78 -1.47
N ASN A 140 -17.61 -26.02 -2.43
CA ASN A 140 -16.85 -25.66 -3.61
C ASN A 140 -16.13 -24.33 -3.39
N LEU A 141 -14.81 -24.34 -3.60
CA LEU A 141 -13.98 -23.15 -3.67
C LEU A 141 -13.81 -22.82 -5.17
N TRP A 142 -14.78 -22.12 -5.77
CA TRP A 142 -14.57 -21.56 -7.11
C TRP A 142 -13.63 -20.36 -6.96
N ILE A 143 -12.41 -20.50 -7.48
CA ILE A 143 -11.43 -19.42 -7.68
C ILE A 143 -11.65 -18.87 -9.09
#